data_AF-A0A4S8LAS8-F1
#
_entry.id   AF-A0A4S8LAS8-F1
#
_cell.length_a   1.000
_cell.length_b   1.000
_cell.length_c   1.000
_cell.angle_alpha   90.00
_cell.angle_beta   90.00
_cell.angle_gamma   90.00
#
_symmetry.space_group_name_H-M   'P 1'
#
loop_
_entity.id
_entity.type
_entity.pdbx_description
1 polymer ?
#
loop_
_entity_poly.entity_id
_entity_poly.type
_entity_poly.pdbx_seq_one_letter_code
_entity_poly.pdbx_strand_id
1 'polypeptide(L)'
;MSFNATVAQPGTYDTLYSGVDSSSLNWAEQKWVAWYVYWGNPVIATGLLSFLMHEIVYFGRSLPWVIIDAIPYFRKRKLQPSKVPTPEEQWECPKQVLFAHFTVELPTIWLFHPLAETVGMKTHSQAPPQTLRTFRFGC
;
A
#
# COMPACT_ATOMS: atom_id res chain seq x y z
N MET A 1 -0.99 18.24 17.95
CA MET A 1 -0.92 17.04 18.81
C MET A 1 0.37 16.32 18.48
N SER A 2 1.23 16.08 19.49
CA SER A 2 2.58 15.55 19.29
C SER A 2 2.54 14.09 18.80
N PHE A 3 3.11 13.83 17.62
CA PHE A 3 3.38 12.46 17.20
C PHE A 3 4.63 11.99 17.95
N ASN A 4 4.45 11.05 18.88
CA ASN A 4 5.53 10.38 19.58
C ASN A 4 6.28 9.46 18.61
N ALA A 5 7.10 10.04 17.74
CA ALA A 5 8.07 9.33 16.92
C ALA A 5 9.31 9.09 17.80
N THR A 6 9.30 7.99 18.55
CA THR A 6 10.40 7.67 19.47
C THR A 6 11.75 7.40 18.79
N VAL A 7 11.83 7.43 17.45
CA VAL A 7 13.10 7.32 16.71
C VAL A 7 13.06 8.12 15.39
N ALA A 8 12.66 9.39 15.41
CA ALA A 8 13.01 10.28 14.29
C ALA A 8 14.48 10.68 14.45
N GLN A 9 15.35 10.32 13.50
CA GLN A 9 16.74 10.79 13.53
C GLN A 9 16.75 12.34 13.50
N PRO A 10 17.45 13.02 14.40
CA PRO A 10 17.50 14.48 14.38
C PRO A 10 18.15 14.95 13.07
N GLY A 11 17.40 15.69 12.25
CA GLY A 11 17.85 16.26 10.96
C GLY A 11 17.29 15.63 9.68
N THR A 12 16.58 14.50 9.74
CA THR A 12 15.91 13.93 8.55
C THR A 12 14.72 14.75 8.08
N TYR A 13 14.06 15.49 8.99
CA TYR A 13 12.97 16.40 8.64
C TYR A 13 13.47 17.55 7.76
N ASP A 14 14.56 18.22 8.17
CA ASP A 14 15.10 19.37 7.44
C ASP A 14 15.69 18.98 6.08
N THR A 15 16.20 17.76 5.94
CA THR A 15 16.76 17.27 4.67
C THR A 15 15.68 16.83 3.68
N LEU A 16 14.56 16.28 4.14
CA LEU A 16 13.48 15.76 3.27
C LEU A 16 12.33 16.75 3.05
N TYR A 17 12.06 17.64 4.02
CA TYR A 17 10.90 18.54 4.06
C TYR A 17 11.26 19.97 4.48
N SER A 18 12.41 20.49 4.04
CA SER A 18 12.82 21.88 4.30
C SER A 18 11.72 22.87 3.90
N GLY A 19 11.20 23.64 4.87
CA GLY A 19 10.22 24.70 4.63
C GLY A 19 8.74 24.27 4.64
N VAL A 20 8.42 23.02 5.00
CA VAL A 20 7.02 22.60 5.21
C VAL A 20 6.57 22.95 6.62
N ASP A 21 5.47 23.71 6.75
CA ASP A 21 4.85 24.00 8.05
C ASP A 21 3.94 22.85 8.48
N SER A 22 4.39 22.09 9.48
CA SER A 22 3.67 20.96 10.09
C SER A 22 2.26 21.31 10.58
N SER A 23 1.99 22.57 10.92
CA SER A 23 0.70 23.02 11.45
C SER A 23 -0.37 23.21 10.38
N SER A 24 0.06 23.41 9.12
CA SER A 24 -0.83 23.59 7.97
C SER A 24 -1.30 22.29 7.32
N LEU A 25 -0.68 21.16 7.69
CA LEU A 25 -0.91 19.85 7.09
C LEU A 25 -2.15 19.15 7.66
N ASN A 26 -2.90 18.47 6.80
CA ASN A 26 -4.00 17.59 7.19
C ASN A 26 -3.48 16.31 7.88
N TRP A 27 -4.33 15.61 8.62
CA TRP A 27 -3.96 14.40 9.36
C TRP A 27 -3.25 13.34 8.50
N ALA A 28 -3.73 13.11 7.27
CA ALA A 28 -3.12 12.14 6.35
C ALA A 28 -1.72 12.58 5.89
N GLU A 29 -1.53 13.88 5.66
CA GLU A 29 -0.25 14.46 5.24
C GLU A 29 0.76 14.42 6.41
N GLN A 30 0.31 14.65 7.63
CA GLN A 30 1.14 14.49 8.83
C GLN A 30 1.62 13.04 8.99
N LYS A 31 0.75 12.06 8.74
CA LYS A 31 1.12 10.64 8.76
C LYS A 31 2.06 10.24 7.63
N TRP A 32 1.87 10.82 6.45
CA TRP A 32 2.79 10.66 5.33
C TRP A 32 4.19 11.15 5.71
N VAL A 33 4.33 12.40 6.15
CA VAL A 33 5.62 12.96 6.57
C VAL A 33 6.25 12.13 7.69
N ALA A 34 5.48 11.74 8.69
CA ALA A 34 5.96 10.90 9.79
C ALA A 34 6.52 9.56 9.31
N TRP A 35 5.91 8.93 8.30
CA TRP A 35 6.42 7.69 7.71
C TRP A 35 7.79 7.87 7.04
N TYR A 36 7.93 8.90 6.20
CA TYR A 36 9.20 9.17 5.52
C TYR A 36 10.31 9.58 6.48
N VAL A 37 10.00 10.35 7.52
CA VAL A 37 10.96 10.75 8.57
C VAL A 37 11.38 9.54 9.42
N TYR A 38 10.47 8.60 9.70
CA TYR A 38 10.76 7.38 10.45
C TYR A 38 11.79 6.49 9.71
N TRP A 39 11.63 6.33 8.40
CA TRP A 39 12.53 5.49 7.60
C TRP A 39 13.84 6.22 7.22
N GLY A 40 13.82 7.55 7.10
CA GLY A 40 15.00 8.36 6.78
C GLY A 40 15.61 8.17 5.39
N ASN A 41 15.10 7.21 4.62
CA ASN A 41 15.47 6.95 3.23
C ASN A 41 14.19 6.85 2.38
N PRO A 42 14.00 7.74 1.38
CA PRO A 42 12.79 7.76 0.55
C PRO A 42 12.60 6.46 -0.25
N VAL A 43 13.68 5.83 -0.71
CA VAL A 43 13.63 4.57 -1.47
C VAL A 43 12.97 3.46 -0.66
N ILE A 44 13.43 3.28 0.59
CA ILE A 44 12.91 2.24 1.49
C ILE A 44 11.48 2.61 1.93
N ALA A 45 11.26 3.87 2.28
CA ALA A 45 9.95 4.36 2.73
C ALA A 45 8.86 4.15 1.67
N THR A 46 9.12 4.56 0.43
CA THR A 46 8.18 4.42 -0.69
C THR A 46 8.05 2.96 -1.12
N GLY A 47 9.14 2.20 -1.18
CA GLY A 47 9.12 0.80 -1.56
C GLY A 47 8.27 -0.04 -0.60
N LEU A 48 8.46 0.14 0.70
CA LEU A 48 7.70 -0.58 1.72
C LEU A 48 6.22 -0.16 1.75
N LEU A 49 5.95 1.14 1.67
CA LEU A 49 4.57 1.66 1.65
C LEU A 49 3.80 1.13 0.44
N SER A 50 4.43 1.14 -0.74
CA SER A 50 3.81 0.68 -1.99
C SER A 50 3.60 -0.82 -1.98
N PHE A 51 4.57 -1.60 -1.47
CA PHE A 51 4.45 -3.06 -1.35
C PHE A 51 3.32 -3.46 -0.39
N LEU A 52 3.28 -2.89 0.82
CA LEU A 52 2.21 -3.15 1.79
C LEU A 52 0.84 -2.76 1.25
N MET A 53 0.72 -1.56 0.65
CA MET A 53 -0.54 -1.11 0.08
C MET A 53 -1.01 -2.04 -1.05
N HIS A 54 -0.10 -2.44 -1.94
CA HIS A 54 -0.40 -3.38 -3.02
C HIS A 54 -0.86 -4.72 -2.46
N GLU A 55 -0.11 -5.30 -1.52
CA GLU A 55 -0.42 -6.59 -0.91
C GLU A 55 -1.79 -6.57 -0.21
N ILE A 56 -2.06 -5.54 0.60
CA ILE A 56 -3.33 -5.41 1.33
C ILE A 56 -4.52 -5.28 0.37
N VAL A 57 -4.41 -4.45 -0.67
CA VAL A 57 -5.51 -4.25 -1.62
C VAL A 57 -5.70 -5.50 -2.49
N TYR A 58 -4.60 -6.10 -2.95
CA TYR A 58 -4.63 -7.27 -3.82
C TYR A 58 -5.22 -8.49 -3.11
N PHE A 59 -4.70 -8.85 -1.93
CA PHE A 59 -5.22 -9.97 -1.14
C PHE A 59 -6.56 -9.63 -0.49
N GLY A 60 -6.74 -8.39 -0.01
CA GLY A 60 -7.99 -7.93 0.59
C GLY A 60 -9.18 -7.99 -0.36
N ARG A 61 -8.98 -7.76 -1.67
CA ARG A 61 -10.03 -7.93 -2.69
C ARG A 61 -10.53 -9.37 -2.81
N SER A 62 -9.68 -10.36 -2.54
CA SER A 62 -10.03 -11.78 -2.64
C SER A 62 -10.80 -12.29 -1.41
N LEU A 63 -10.61 -11.64 -0.25
CA LEU A 63 -11.19 -12.06 1.03
C LEU A 63 -12.73 -12.09 1.05
N PRO A 64 -13.47 -11.10 0.50
CA PRO A 64 -14.94 -11.18 0.41
C PRO A 64 -15.44 -12.41 -0.33
N TRP A 65 -14.73 -12.85 -1.37
CA TRP A 65 -15.13 -14.01 -2.17
C TRP A 65 -14.92 -15.32 -1.41
N VAL A 66 -13.84 -15.43 -0.65
CA VAL A 66 -13.59 -16.57 0.25
C VAL A 66 -14.69 -16.67 1.31
N ILE A 67 -15.11 -15.53 1.87
CA ILE A 67 -16.19 -15.48 2.88
C ILE A 67 -17.53 -15.91 2.27
N ILE A 68 -17.88 -15.44 1.07
CA ILE A 68 -19.11 -15.83 0.37
C ILE A 68 -19.13 -17.34 0.09
N ASP A 69 -17.98 -17.91 -0.29
CA ASP A 69 -17.85 -19.34 -0.56
C ASP A 69 -17.98 -20.23 0.70
N ALA A 70 -17.59 -19.71 1.86
CA ALA A 70 -17.78 -20.37 3.15
C ALA A 70 -19.25 -20.42 3.58
N ILE A 71 -20.09 -19.48 3.12
CA ILE A 71 -21.51 -19.40 3.51
C ILE A 71 -22.35 -20.39 2.68
N PRO A 72 -23.01 -21.39 3.30
CA PRO A 72 -23.72 -22.44 2.59
C PRO A 72 -24.92 -21.94 1.77
N TYR A 73 -25.48 -20.78 2.10
CA TYR A 73 -26.59 -20.17 1.37
C TYR A 73 -26.24 -19.84 -0.10
N PHE A 74 -25.02 -19.35 -0.35
CA PHE A 74 -24.60 -18.92 -1.68
C PHE A 74 -24.18 -20.07 -2.61
N ARG A 75 -24.06 -21.30 -2.09
CA ARG A 75 -23.74 -22.50 -2.89
C ARG A 75 -24.79 -22.81 -3.95
N LYS A 76 -26.03 -22.36 -3.77
CA LYS A 76 -27.15 -22.56 -4.72
C LYS A 76 -26.99 -21.80 -6.04
N ARG A 77 -26.16 -20.75 -6.06
CA ARG A 77 -25.94 -19.88 -7.25
C ARG A 77 -24.57 -20.11 -7.90
N LYS A 78 -23.88 -21.20 -7.56
CA LYS A 78 -22.61 -21.56 -8.18
C LYS A 78 -22.85 -22.14 -9.58
N LEU A 79 -21.98 -21.76 -10.53
CA LEU A 79 -22.02 -22.26 -11.90
C LEU A 79 -21.67 -23.75 -12.00
N GLN A 80 -20.86 -24.27 -11.07
CA GLN A 80 -20.49 -25.68 -10.97
C GLN A 80 -20.88 -26.24 -9.57
N PRO A 81 -22.03 -26.93 -9.45
CA PRO A 81 -22.54 -27.39 -8.16
C PRO A 81 -21.78 -28.59 -7.58
N SER A 82 -21.05 -29.36 -8.39
CA SER A 82 -20.35 -30.59 -7.97
C SER A 82 -18.93 -30.36 -7.46
N LYS A 83 -18.36 -29.16 -7.64
CA LYS A 83 -16.98 -28.84 -7.25
C LYS A 83 -17.00 -27.85 -6.08
N VAL A 84 -16.91 -28.36 -4.86
CA VAL A 84 -16.67 -27.54 -3.67
C VAL A 84 -15.19 -27.69 -3.31
N PRO A 85 -14.36 -26.64 -3.50
CA PRO A 85 -12.94 -26.72 -3.18
C PRO A 85 -12.76 -26.87 -1.68
N THR A 86 -11.91 -27.80 -1.25
CA THR A 86 -11.60 -27.98 0.18
C THR A 86 -10.73 -26.81 0.68
N PRO A 87 -10.68 -26.53 1.99
CA PRO A 87 -9.84 -25.47 2.55
C PRO A 87 -8.36 -25.64 2.20
N GLU A 88 -7.88 -26.87 2.06
CA GLU A 88 -6.50 -27.17 1.68
C GLU A 88 -6.23 -26.79 0.22
N GLU A 89 -7.14 -27.15 -0.71
CA GLU A 89 -7.04 -26.74 -2.12
C GLU A 89 -7.09 -25.21 -2.27
N GLN A 90 -7.87 -24.54 -1.42
CA GLN A 90 -7.96 -23.08 -1.38
C GLN A 90 -6.69 -22.41 -0.86
N TRP A 91 -5.83 -23.11 -0.11
CA TRP A 91 -4.60 -22.54 0.45
C TRP A 91 -3.39 -22.69 -0.47
N GLU A 92 -3.37 -23.72 -1.32
CA GLU A 92 -2.25 -23.94 -2.24
C GLU A 92 -2.13 -22.83 -3.30
N CYS A 93 -3.26 -22.32 -3.81
CA CYS A 93 -3.29 -21.21 -4.77
C CYS A 93 -2.73 -19.88 -4.20
N PRO A 94 -3.25 -19.33 -3.09
CA PRO A 94 -2.75 -18.08 -2.51
C PRO A 94 -1.30 -18.21 -2.04
N LYS A 95 -0.85 -19.39 -1.59
CA LYS A 95 0.56 -19.63 -1.26
C LYS A 95 1.48 -19.39 -2.46
N GLN A 96 1.13 -19.92 -3.63
CA GLN A 96 1.88 -19.71 -4.86
C GLN A 96 1.85 -18.25 -5.32
N VAL A 97 0.68 -17.61 -5.25
CA VAL A 97 0.53 -16.20 -5.60
C VAL A 97 1.36 -15.30 -4.68
N LEU A 98 1.35 -15.57 -3.37
CA LEU A 98 2.16 -14.85 -2.39
C LEU A 98 3.66 -15.02 -2.66
N PHE A 99 4.09 -16.23 -3.00
CA PHE A 99 5.48 -16.47 -3.40
C PHE A 99 5.88 -15.65 -4.64
N ALA A 100 5.02 -15.60 -5.66
CA ALA A 100 5.26 -14.78 -6.85
C ALA A 100 5.32 -13.27 -6.52
N HIS A 101 4.50 -12.78 -5.58
CA HIS A 101 4.53 -11.38 -5.15
C HIS A 101 5.86 -11.02 -4.46
N PHE A 102 6.37 -11.88 -3.59
CA PHE A 102 7.67 -11.65 -2.95
C PHE A 102 8.85 -11.78 -3.91
N THR A 103 8.77 -12.66 -4.92
CA THR A 103 9.91 -12.96 -5.80
C THR A 103 9.97 -12.12 -7.06
N VAL A 104 8.83 -11.70 -7.60
CA VAL A 104 8.74 -10.97 -8.89
C VAL A 104 8.24 -9.55 -8.68
N GLU A 105 7.18 -9.36 -7.91
CA GLU A 105 6.58 -8.03 -7.71
C GLU A 105 7.45 -7.14 -6.81
N LEU A 106 8.03 -7.69 -5.74
CA LEU A 106 8.88 -6.91 -4.82
C LEU A 106 10.12 -6.32 -5.52
N PRO A 107 10.92 -7.08 -6.30
CA PRO A 107 12.02 -6.50 -7.09
C PRO A 107 11.52 -5.45 -8.08
N THR A 108 10.36 -5.66 -8.70
CA THR A 108 9.78 -4.72 -9.67
C THR A 108 9.41 -3.38 -9.01
N ILE A 109 8.80 -3.42 -7.81
CA ILE A 109 8.46 -2.23 -7.03
C ILE A 109 9.72 -1.48 -6.58
N TRP A 110 10.77 -2.21 -6.17
CA TRP A 110 12.05 -1.62 -5.79
C TRP A 110 12.81 -1.01 -6.97
N LEU A 111 12.72 -1.61 -8.16
CA LEU A 111 13.31 -1.08 -9.39
C LEU A 111 12.52 0.09 -9.98
N PHE A 112 11.23 0.20 -9.67
CA PHE A 112 10.42 1.34 -10.09
C PHE A 112 10.89 2.66 -9.46
N HIS A 113 11.34 2.64 -8.20
CA HIS A 113 11.81 3.86 -7.51
C HIS A 113 13.00 4.55 -8.20
N PRO A 114 14.14 3.89 -8.49
CA PRO A 114 15.24 4.51 -9.20
C PRO A 114 14.85 4.91 -10.62
N LEU A 115 13.97 4.15 -11.29
CA LEU A 115 13.47 4.53 -12.61
C LEU A 115 12.64 5.83 -12.55
N ALA A 116 11.76 5.98 -11.57
CA ALA A 116 10.99 7.20 -11.37
C ALA A 116 11.90 8.41 -11.05
N GLU A 117 12.96 8.21 -10.25
CA GLU A 117 13.95 9.24 -9.98
C GLU A 117 14.75 9.64 -11.24
N THR A 118 15.09 8.69 -12.13
CA THR A 118 15.76 9.01 -13.40
C THR A 118 14.90 9.86 -14.34
N VAL A 119 13.57 9.76 -14.21
CA VAL A 119 12.60 10.58 -14.96
C VAL A 119 12.27 11.89 -14.23
N GLY A 120 12.86 12.14 -13.04
CA GLY A 120 12.69 13.36 -12.26
C GLY A 120 11.44 13.42 -11.38
N MET A 121 10.76 12.28 -11.15
CA MET A 121 9.60 12.21 -10.27
C MET A 121 10.03 12.16 -8.80
N LYS A 122 9.64 13.17 -8.00
CA LYS A 122 9.88 13.20 -6.55
C LYS A 122 8.74 12.53 -5.78
N THR A 123 8.83 11.21 -5.60
CA THR A 123 7.82 10.35 -4.93
C THR A 123 7.55 10.69 -3.46
N HIS A 124 8.51 11.31 -2.77
CA HIS A 124 8.40 11.65 -1.34
C HIS A 124 7.90 13.07 -1.07
N SER A 125 8.12 14.00 -2.00
CA SER A 125 8.02 15.46 -1.75
C SER A 125 6.59 16.00 -1.69
N GLN A 126 5.62 15.24 -2.19
CA GLN A 126 4.22 15.63 -2.25
C GLN A 126 3.44 14.53 -1.55
N ALA A 127 2.82 14.86 -0.41
CA ALA A 127 1.78 14.01 0.16
C ALA A 127 0.73 13.70 -0.94
N PRO A 128 0.04 12.55 -0.90
CA PRO A 128 -0.94 12.16 -1.91
C PRO A 128 -1.84 13.37 -2.21
N PRO A 129 -1.98 13.73 -3.49
CA PRO A 129 -2.39 15.06 -3.84
C PRO A 129 -3.75 15.36 -3.23
N GLN A 130 -3.92 16.58 -2.75
CA GLN A 130 -5.17 17.15 -2.25
C GLN A 130 -6.30 17.12 -3.30
N THR A 131 -6.07 16.53 -4.47
CA THR A 131 -7.00 16.28 -5.58
C THR A 131 -8.20 15.43 -5.19
N LEU A 132 -8.29 14.84 -3.99
CA LEU A 132 -9.58 14.38 -3.45
C LEU A 132 -10.58 15.53 -3.16
N ARG A 133 -10.15 16.81 -3.18
CA ARG A 133 -11.07 17.97 -3.22
C ARG A 133 -11.57 18.32 -4.62
N THR A 134 -10.98 17.75 -5.68
CA THR A 134 -11.33 18.04 -7.09
C THR A 134 -11.73 16.81 -7.89
N PHE A 135 -11.74 15.60 -7.31
CA PHE A 135 -12.50 14.47 -7.85
C PHE A 135 -14.01 14.70 -7.64
N ARG A 136 -14.53 15.71 -8.33
CA ARG A 136 -15.89 15.65 -8.83
C ARG A 136 -15.89 14.46 -9.78
N PHE A 137 -16.51 13.34 -9.38
CA PHE A 137 -17.01 12.35 -10.33
C PHE A 137 -18.01 13.07 -11.24
N GLY A 138 -17.47 13.72 -12.27
CA GLY A 138 -18.23 14.15 -13.43
C GLY A 138 -18.66 12.88 -14.15
N CYS A 139 -19.91 12.51 -13.92
CA CYS A 139 -20.69 11.83 -14.93
C CYS A 139 -20.75 12.72 -16.18
#